data_AF-A0A2D7EXG9-F1
#
_entry.id   AF-A0A2D7EXG9-F1
#
_cell.length_a   1.000
_cell.length_b   1.000
_cell.length_c   1.000
_cell.angle_alpha   90.00
_cell.angle_beta   90.00
_cell.angle_gamma   90.00
#
_symmetry.space_group_name_H-M   'P 1'
#
loop_
_entity.id
_entity.type
_entity.pdbx_description
1 polymer ?
#
loop_
_entity_poly.entity_id
_entity_poly.type
_entity_poly.pdbx_seq_one_letter_code
_entity_poly.pdbx_strand_id
1 'polypeptide(L)'
;MSKQELQNQINSNLYESWKDGLFGGNGGCGMLFRFQADGMEYIKDQQEVLPATFLHNSIETPNPAYNLLDEKDPFCKKHGGLKGELVPVIGTLVTDPGKMDIGPLWSFNPRVDKYNKNGVFYAHDSNSCDQRAIWYGPKNMWIGNGFYENNDKTGKKIKDTSSYGSGAFQAGSPLIDKSAGGGGGGGTGYHVIFKRSDIDQMSEDKLSNEAYSNVDFNGEFYQGWEATCLINYADYITDCTTIDSINEWEKYINQFALAYKSKRNNPPWKYYSGDINSLGDAFGWVDNIRAMIGLQNALYRFRSTWFNNCDKKYYWGWNEIPMNAQAITNPDNFGCLAVILPINGNESEYEFKDLASIQQEYVKFYLKKHHQMGFKYKYVAFLNQVESPFGDGKMCLNCTDVMEYPI
;
A
#
# COMPACT_ATOMS: atom_id res chain seq x y z
N MET A 1 26.72 -5.83 11.94
CA MET A 1 26.62 -5.03 10.71
C MET A 1 27.14 -3.63 10.99
N SER A 2 27.99 -3.09 10.12
CA SER A 2 28.47 -1.71 10.10
C SER A 2 27.49 -0.81 9.31
N LYS A 3 27.64 0.52 9.40
CA LYS A 3 26.82 1.46 8.62
C LYS A 3 26.92 1.22 7.11
N GLN A 4 28.13 0.92 6.61
CA GLN A 4 28.39 0.70 5.19
C GLN A 4 27.79 -0.62 4.72
N GLU A 5 27.88 -1.67 5.54
CA GLU A 5 27.24 -2.95 5.25
C GLU A 5 25.72 -2.80 5.17
N LEU A 6 25.11 -2.05 6.09
CA LEU A 6 23.67 -1.78 6.06
C LEU A 6 23.28 -0.98 4.81
N GLN A 7 24.00 0.09 4.50
CA GLN A 7 23.76 0.89 3.30
C GLN A 7 23.85 0.03 2.03
N ASN A 8 24.90 -0.80 1.93
CA ASN A 8 25.09 -1.71 0.80
C ASN A 8 23.97 -2.76 0.73
N GLN A 9 23.50 -3.28 1.87
CA GLN A 9 22.39 -4.23 1.90
C GLN A 9 21.08 -3.59 1.43
N ILE A 10 20.75 -2.40 1.93
CA ILE A 10 19.56 -1.64 1.51
C ILE A 10 19.64 -1.38 0.00
N ASN A 11 20.78 -0.88 -0.48
CA ASN A 11 20.98 -0.59 -1.89
C ASN A 11 20.99 -1.86 -2.74
N SER A 12 21.52 -2.99 -2.27
CA SER A 12 21.42 -4.27 -2.98
C SER A 12 19.96 -4.71 -3.11
N ASN A 13 19.20 -4.71 -2.01
CA ASN A 13 17.77 -5.06 -2.02
C ASN A 13 16.93 -4.18 -2.96
N LEU A 14 17.25 -2.88 -3.04
CA LEU A 14 16.57 -1.92 -3.92
C LEU A 14 17.10 -1.97 -5.37
N TYR A 15 18.42 -2.07 -5.60
CA TYR A 15 19.07 -1.91 -6.91
C TYR A 15 19.13 -3.21 -7.71
N GLU A 16 19.42 -4.34 -7.07
CA GLU A 16 19.42 -5.64 -7.74
C GLU A 16 18.01 -6.01 -8.26
N SER A 17 16.99 -5.32 -7.75
CA SER A 17 15.63 -5.40 -8.22
C SER A 17 15.34 -4.82 -9.60
N TRP A 18 16.28 -4.04 -10.14
CA TRP A 18 16.13 -3.37 -11.45
C TRP A 18 16.81 -4.13 -12.59
N LYS A 19 17.94 -4.79 -12.32
CA LYS A 19 18.91 -5.23 -13.35
C LYS A 19 18.33 -6.17 -14.41
N ASP A 20 17.25 -6.88 -14.10
CA ASP A 20 16.69 -7.92 -14.96
C ASP A 20 15.27 -7.57 -15.46
N GLY A 21 14.91 -6.29 -15.50
CA GLY A 21 13.55 -5.83 -15.80
C GLY A 21 12.63 -5.86 -14.59
N LEU A 22 11.34 -5.51 -14.77
CA LEU A 22 10.32 -5.46 -13.72
C LEU A 22 10.27 -6.80 -12.96
N PHE A 23 10.94 -6.91 -11.82
CA PHE A 23 11.00 -8.13 -11.01
C PHE A 23 11.54 -9.37 -11.81
N GLY A 24 12.23 -9.18 -12.93
CA GLY A 24 12.46 -10.21 -13.96
C GLY A 24 13.66 -11.14 -13.73
N GLY A 25 14.42 -10.99 -12.64
CA GLY A 25 15.57 -11.87 -12.42
C GLY A 25 16.08 -11.96 -11.00
N ASN A 26 17.37 -12.28 -10.88
CA ASN A 26 17.90 -12.96 -9.70
C ASN A 26 18.17 -12.04 -8.49
N GLY A 27 17.83 -10.76 -8.56
CA GLY A 27 18.41 -9.77 -7.66
C GLY A 27 17.51 -9.12 -6.60
N GLY A 28 16.22 -8.89 -6.87
CA GLY A 28 15.39 -8.02 -6.02
C GLY A 28 14.44 -8.74 -5.08
N CYS A 29 14.54 -8.49 -3.78
CA CYS A 29 13.49 -8.86 -2.80
C CYS A 29 12.60 -7.67 -2.40
N GLY A 30 12.98 -6.44 -2.77
CA GLY A 30 12.38 -5.22 -2.23
C GLY A 30 12.56 -5.09 -0.72
N MET A 31 11.85 -4.15 -0.11
CA MET A 31 11.90 -3.92 1.32
C MET A 31 10.51 -3.57 1.87
N LEU A 32 10.23 -3.96 3.11
CA LEU A 32 9.03 -3.51 3.81
C LEU A 32 9.36 -2.27 4.66
N PHE A 33 8.54 -1.24 4.48
CA PHE A 33 8.56 0.00 5.22
C PHE A 33 7.26 0.14 6.00
N ARG A 34 7.33 0.58 7.24
CA ARG A 34 6.15 0.86 8.05
C ARG A 34 6.26 2.21 8.73
N PHE A 35 5.26 3.05 8.50
CA PHE A 35 5.06 4.22 9.34
C PHE A 35 4.40 3.79 10.65
N GLN A 36 5.13 3.87 11.77
CA GLN A 36 4.69 3.20 12.99
C GLN A 36 3.47 3.82 13.66
N ALA A 37 3.08 5.05 13.35
CA ALA A 37 1.82 5.60 13.86
C ALA A 37 0.60 5.14 13.03
N ASP A 38 0.81 4.54 11.86
CA ASP A 38 -0.26 4.05 11.00
C ASP A 38 -0.95 2.85 11.65
N GLY A 39 -2.27 2.87 11.69
CA GLY A 39 -3.07 1.83 12.33
C GLY A 39 -3.03 1.82 13.87
N MET A 40 -2.09 2.51 14.54
CA MET A 40 -1.87 2.38 16.00
C MET A 40 -3.06 2.84 16.83
N GLU A 41 -3.75 3.89 16.41
CA GLU A 41 -4.97 4.38 17.07
C GLU A 41 -6.14 3.40 16.95
N TYR A 42 -6.02 2.44 16.02
CA TYR A 42 -6.98 1.37 15.81
C TYR A 42 -6.52 0.03 16.39
N ILE A 43 -5.27 -0.08 16.88
CA ILE A 43 -4.78 -1.25 17.63
C ILE A 43 -5.55 -1.30 18.94
N LYS A 44 -6.72 -1.89 18.82
CA LYS A 44 -7.49 -2.46 19.90
C LYS A 44 -6.95 -3.86 20.10
N ASP A 45 -7.23 -4.47 21.24
CA ASP A 45 -6.77 -5.82 21.61
C ASP A 45 -7.16 -6.95 20.62
N GLN A 46 -7.83 -6.62 19.51
CA GLN A 46 -8.38 -7.53 18.51
C GLN A 46 -7.89 -7.27 17.07
N GLN A 47 -6.97 -6.33 16.83
CA GLN A 47 -6.37 -6.18 15.50
C GLN A 47 -5.26 -7.22 15.29
N GLU A 48 -5.42 -8.02 14.25
CA GLU A 48 -4.48 -9.07 13.84
C GLU A 48 -3.53 -8.60 12.74
N VAL A 49 -3.90 -7.52 12.03
CA VAL A 49 -3.10 -6.94 10.94
C VAL A 49 -2.95 -5.44 11.02
N LEU A 50 -1.85 -4.97 10.45
CA LEU A 50 -1.50 -3.57 10.32
C LEU A 50 -0.88 -3.32 8.95
N PRO A 51 -1.02 -2.10 8.39
CA PRO A 51 -0.49 -1.79 7.07
C PRO A 51 1.03 -1.61 7.10
N ALA A 52 1.64 -2.07 6.01
CA ALA A 52 3.01 -1.74 5.62
C ALA A 52 3.03 -1.38 4.13
N THR A 53 4.19 -0.90 3.68
CA THR A 53 4.44 -0.48 2.31
C THR A 53 5.63 -1.24 1.77
N PHE A 54 5.51 -1.73 0.56
CA PHE A 54 6.60 -2.33 -0.17
C PHE A 54 7.38 -1.28 -0.95
N LEU A 55 8.67 -1.17 -0.64
CA LEU A 55 9.62 -0.35 -1.36
C LEU A 55 10.33 -1.20 -2.41
N HIS A 56 10.25 -0.76 -3.66
CA HIS A 56 10.83 -1.47 -4.78
C HIS A 56 11.14 -0.52 -5.94
N ASN A 57 12.25 -0.71 -6.65
CA ASN A 57 12.62 0.21 -7.72
C ASN A 57 11.91 -0.02 -9.05
N SER A 58 11.19 -1.14 -9.19
CA SER A 58 10.21 -1.31 -10.28
C SER A 58 8.92 -0.51 -10.07
N ILE A 59 8.71 0.10 -8.90
CA ILE A 59 7.61 1.03 -8.66
C ILE A 59 8.04 2.40 -9.17
N GLU A 60 7.40 2.88 -10.23
CA GLU A 60 7.73 4.12 -10.95
C GLU A 60 7.12 5.37 -10.30
N THR A 61 6.15 5.16 -9.43
CA THR A 61 5.42 6.22 -8.74
C THR A 61 6.33 7.02 -7.79
N PRO A 62 6.20 8.36 -7.79
CA PRO A 62 6.89 9.21 -6.84
C PRO A 62 6.36 9.01 -5.41
N ASN A 63 7.24 9.26 -4.44
CA ASN A 63 6.98 9.31 -3.01
C ASN A 63 6.31 8.02 -2.49
N PRO A 64 7.08 6.93 -2.31
CA PRO A 64 6.55 5.59 -2.19
C PRO A 64 5.98 5.23 -0.82
N ALA A 65 5.99 6.13 0.14
CA ALA A 65 5.43 5.91 1.47
C ALA A 65 4.60 7.12 1.86
N TYR A 66 3.52 6.95 2.60
CA TYR A 66 2.65 8.07 2.97
C TYR A 66 3.06 8.71 4.29
N ASN A 67 2.87 10.02 4.36
CA ASN A 67 3.07 10.78 5.58
C ASN A 67 1.73 11.01 6.30
N LEU A 68 1.55 10.38 7.46
CA LEU A 68 0.35 10.59 8.29
C LEU A 68 0.43 11.84 9.18
N LEU A 69 1.47 12.66 9.05
CA LEU A 69 1.47 13.93 9.76
C LEU A 69 0.37 14.85 9.24
N ASP A 70 -0.68 14.97 10.03
CA ASP A 70 -1.68 16.03 9.91
C ASP A 70 -1.04 17.40 10.21
N GLU A 71 -1.54 18.47 9.60
CA GLU A 71 -1.24 19.86 9.96
C GLU A 71 -1.50 20.14 11.46
N LYS A 72 -2.32 19.31 12.11
CA LYS A 72 -2.58 19.38 13.55
C LYS A 72 -1.49 18.78 14.42
N ASP A 73 -0.57 17.98 13.88
CA ASP A 73 0.53 17.40 14.67
C ASP A 73 1.38 18.53 15.30
N PRO A 74 1.75 18.43 16.59
CA PRO A 74 2.56 19.46 17.24
C PRO A 74 3.85 19.82 16.50
N PHE A 75 4.48 18.85 15.83
CA PHE A 75 5.65 19.08 14.98
C PHE A 75 5.27 19.98 13.79
N CYS A 76 4.24 19.61 13.03
CA CYS A 76 3.77 20.41 11.90
C CYS A 76 3.39 21.85 12.31
N LYS A 77 2.67 22.01 13.43
CA LYS A 77 2.32 23.33 13.98
C LYS A 77 3.53 24.17 14.32
N LYS A 78 4.54 23.58 14.98
CA LYS A 78 5.78 24.27 15.35
C LYS A 78 6.53 24.79 14.12
N HIS A 79 6.42 24.11 12.99
CA HIS A 79 7.11 24.43 11.74
C HIS A 79 6.19 25.08 10.69
N GLY A 80 5.21 25.86 11.12
CA GLY A 80 4.41 26.71 10.22
C GLY A 80 3.28 25.99 9.47
N GLY A 81 2.79 24.87 10.00
CA GLY A 81 1.74 24.08 9.37
C GLY A 81 2.26 23.35 8.14
N LEU A 82 3.36 22.62 8.31
CA LEU A 82 3.93 21.77 7.25
C LEU A 82 2.81 20.96 6.59
N LYS A 83 2.61 21.15 5.28
CA LYS A 83 1.67 20.35 4.50
C LYS A 83 2.37 19.10 4.02
N GLY A 84 1.70 17.96 4.16
CA GLY A 84 2.28 16.61 4.13
C GLY A 84 3.11 16.25 2.89
N GLU A 85 2.97 17.01 1.81
CA GLU A 85 3.60 16.83 0.49
C GLU A 85 5.12 17.04 0.46
N LEU A 86 5.68 17.81 1.39
CA LEU A 86 7.10 18.18 1.42
C LEU A 86 7.84 17.63 2.65
N VAL A 87 7.14 16.84 3.45
CA VAL A 87 7.64 16.39 4.74
C VAL A 87 8.22 14.99 4.56
N PRO A 88 9.46 14.75 4.99
CA PRO A 88 10.03 13.41 4.98
C PRO A 88 9.09 12.40 5.63
N VAL A 89 9.03 11.19 5.10
CA VAL A 89 8.31 10.10 5.75
C VAL A 89 9.28 9.37 6.65
N ILE A 90 8.95 9.23 7.92
CA ILE A 90 9.76 8.48 8.88
C ILE A 90 9.04 7.20 9.25
N GLY A 91 9.72 6.08 9.11
CA GLY A 91 9.20 4.79 9.48
C GLY A 91 10.30 3.80 9.79
N THR A 92 9.93 2.55 9.93
CA THR A 92 10.84 1.45 10.23
C THR A 92 11.02 0.59 9.00
N LEU A 93 12.27 0.21 8.76
CA LEU A 93 12.64 -0.63 7.63
C LEU A 93 12.94 -2.04 8.11
N VAL A 94 12.37 -3.01 7.43
CA VAL A 94 12.70 -4.43 7.63
C VAL A 94 14.02 -4.72 6.92
N THR A 95 15.10 -4.81 7.69
CA THR A 95 16.45 -5.03 7.15
C THR A 95 16.87 -6.49 7.17
N ASP A 96 16.16 -7.32 7.93
CA ASP A 96 16.43 -8.76 8.05
C ASP A 96 15.11 -9.53 7.98
N PRO A 97 14.69 -9.94 6.77
CA PRO A 97 13.45 -10.66 6.58
C PRO A 97 13.40 -11.99 7.35
N GLY A 98 14.55 -12.61 7.60
CA GLY A 98 14.63 -13.87 8.34
C GLY A 98 14.26 -13.74 9.82
N LYS A 99 14.22 -12.51 10.36
CA LYS A 99 13.76 -12.23 11.72
C LYS A 99 12.27 -11.96 11.81
N MET A 100 11.64 -11.65 10.69
CA MET A 100 10.24 -11.34 10.64
C MET A 100 9.46 -12.56 10.18
N ASP A 101 8.63 -13.11 11.05
CA ASP A 101 7.57 -14.03 10.64
C ASP A 101 6.45 -13.25 9.95
N ILE A 102 6.76 -12.79 8.75
CA ILE A 102 5.86 -12.11 7.83
C ILE A 102 5.04 -13.12 7.01
N GLY A 103 4.98 -14.37 7.49
CA GLY A 103 4.22 -15.44 6.89
C GLY A 103 4.63 -15.73 5.45
N PRO A 104 3.70 -16.19 4.59
CA PRO A 104 3.99 -16.63 3.23
C PRO A 104 4.55 -15.53 2.31
N LEU A 105 4.61 -14.27 2.76
CA LEU A 105 5.14 -13.14 2.00
C LEU A 105 6.66 -13.19 1.77
N TRP A 106 7.43 -13.91 2.60
CA TRP A 106 8.91 -13.96 2.47
C TRP A 106 9.53 -15.36 2.46
N SER A 107 8.76 -16.43 2.76
CA SER A 107 9.04 -17.73 2.15
C SER A 107 8.84 -17.69 0.62
N PHE A 108 8.28 -16.59 0.13
CA PHE A 108 8.19 -16.16 -1.26
C PHE A 108 9.55 -16.22 -1.95
N ASN A 109 9.68 -17.15 -2.89
CA ASN A 109 10.62 -16.98 -3.97
C ASN A 109 9.91 -16.22 -5.10
N PRO A 110 10.19 -14.92 -5.29
CA PRO A 110 9.59 -14.12 -6.35
C PRO A 110 9.78 -14.69 -7.76
N ARG A 111 10.70 -15.66 -7.91
CA ARG A 111 11.05 -16.32 -9.17
C ARG A 111 10.24 -17.59 -9.45
N VAL A 112 9.73 -18.29 -8.43
CA VAL A 112 9.21 -19.67 -8.61
C VAL A 112 7.68 -19.72 -8.53
N ASP A 113 7.06 -18.86 -7.72
CA ASP A 113 5.61 -18.84 -7.61
C ASP A 113 4.98 -17.76 -8.49
N LYS A 114 4.94 -18.04 -9.80
CA LYS A 114 4.12 -17.31 -10.77
C LYS A 114 2.64 -17.21 -10.32
N TYR A 115 2.21 -18.10 -9.42
CA TYR A 115 0.84 -18.25 -8.94
C TYR A 115 0.72 -18.20 -7.42
N ASN A 116 1.52 -17.38 -6.72
CA ASN A 116 1.38 -17.25 -5.28
C ASN A 116 0.02 -16.61 -4.93
N LYS A 117 -1.04 -17.42 -4.78
CA LYS A 117 -2.41 -16.97 -4.47
C LYS A 117 -2.62 -16.58 -3.00
N ASN A 118 -1.52 -16.50 -2.24
CA ASN A 118 -1.57 -16.45 -0.79
C ASN A 118 -1.41 -15.04 -0.22
N GLY A 119 -0.83 -14.12 -0.98
CA GLY A 119 -0.64 -12.73 -0.56
C GLY A 119 -1.91 -11.90 -0.74
N VAL A 120 -1.97 -10.76 -0.05
CA VAL A 120 -2.94 -9.70 -0.32
C VAL A 120 -2.15 -8.43 -0.49
N PHE A 121 -2.28 -7.78 -1.65
CA PHE A 121 -1.50 -6.60 -2.00
C PHE A 121 -2.40 -5.54 -2.62
N TYR A 122 -2.21 -4.28 -2.22
CA TYR A 122 -2.94 -3.15 -2.78
C TYR A 122 -1.99 -2.22 -3.51
N ALA A 123 -2.32 -1.89 -4.75
CA ALA A 123 -1.52 -0.98 -5.57
C ALA A 123 -1.52 0.48 -5.07
N HIS A 124 -2.38 0.81 -4.10
CA HIS A 124 -2.46 2.12 -3.47
C HIS A 124 -2.90 1.97 -2.00
N ASP A 125 -2.89 3.06 -1.23
CA ASP A 125 -3.67 3.19 0.01
C ASP A 125 -5.08 2.67 -0.20
N SER A 126 -5.45 1.64 0.54
CA SER A 126 -6.71 0.95 0.41
C SER A 126 -7.48 0.88 1.72
N ASN A 127 -6.90 1.47 2.78
CA ASN A 127 -7.34 1.32 4.16
C ASN A 127 -7.62 -0.16 4.47
N SER A 128 -6.69 -1.02 4.07
CA SER A 128 -6.86 -2.48 4.03
C SER A 128 -7.21 -3.03 5.42
N CYS A 129 -6.65 -2.42 6.46
CA CYS A 129 -6.81 -2.92 7.82
C CYS A 129 -8.02 -2.30 8.56
N ASP A 130 -8.45 -1.09 8.18
CA ASP A 130 -9.38 -0.29 8.99
C ASP A 130 -10.69 0.08 8.28
N GLN A 131 -10.75 0.11 6.94
CA GLN A 131 -11.96 0.48 6.17
C GLN A 131 -12.42 -0.60 5.19
N ARG A 132 -12.06 -1.85 5.44
CA ARG A 132 -12.51 -2.99 4.64
C ARG A 132 -13.43 -3.91 5.44
N ALA A 133 -14.47 -4.42 4.76
CA ALA A 133 -15.36 -5.44 5.28
C ALA A 133 -15.03 -6.79 4.67
N ILE A 134 -15.11 -7.85 5.48
CA ILE A 134 -14.81 -9.23 5.09
C ILE A 134 -16.04 -10.11 5.16
N TRP A 135 -16.16 -11.04 4.22
CA TRP A 135 -17.18 -12.08 4.27
C TRP A 135 -16.85 -13.12 5.36
N TYR A 136 -17.76 -13.30 6.32
CA TYR A 136 -17.62 -14.29 7.38
C TYR A 136 -18.63 -15.43 7.19
N GLY A 137 -18.24 -16.41 6.37
CA GLY A 137 -19.02 -17.59 6.02
C GLY A 137 -19.71 -18.29 7.18
N PRO A 138 -19.06 -18.53 8.35
CA PRO A 138 -19.69 -19.19 9.49
C PRO A 138 -20.95 -18.51 10.03
N LYS A 139 -21.12 -17.20 9.80
CA LYS A 139 -22.33 -16.46 10.18
C LYS A 139 -23.11 -15.90 8.98
N ASN A 140 -22.70 -16.20 7.75
CA ASN A 140 -23.34 -15.73 6.52
C ASN A 140 -23.57 -14.20 6.51
N MET A 141 -22.52 -13.44 6.86
CA MET A 141 -22.56 -11.98 7.00
C MET A 141 -21.24 -11.34 6.57
N TRP A 142 -21.30 -10.08 6.16
CA TRP A 142 -20.14 -9.21 6.06
C TRP A 142 -19.85 -8.58 7.41
N ILE A 143 -18.58 -8.60 7.81
CA ILE A 143 -18.08 -7.96 9.02
C ILE A 143 -17.26 -6.76 8.59
N GLY A 144 -17.70 -5.56 8.95
CA GLY A 144 -16.95 -4.33 8.75
C GLY A 144 -16.57 -3.69 10.08
N ASN A 145 -15.75 -2.65 10.05
CA ASN A 145 -15.36 -1.97 11.28
C ASN A 145 -16.56 -1.19 11.86
N GLY A 146 -17.03 -1.59 13.04
CA GLY A 146 -18.18 -1.00 13.72
C GLY A 146 -19.56 -1.49 13.25
N PHE A 147 -19.66 -2.48 12.35
CA PHE A 147 -20.94 -3.04 11.90
C PHE A 147 -20.81 -4.46 11.32
N TYR A 148 -21.94 -5.14 11.16
CA TYR A 148 -22.06 -6.28 10.25
C TYR A 148 -23.28 -6.11 9.33
N GLU A 149 -23.30 -6.85 8.23
CA GLU A 149 -24.39 -6.87 7.27
C GLU A 149 -24.74 -8.32 6.96
N ASN A 150 -25.99 -8.72 7.23
CA ASN A 150 -26.45 -10.07 6.93
C ASN A 150 -26.60 -10.26 5.42
N ASN A 151 -26.45 -11.49 4.96
CA ASN A 151 -26.72 -11.86 3.57
C ASN A 151 -28.22 -12.04 3.25
N ASP A 152 -29.06 -11.16 3.80
CA ASP A 152 -30.50 -11.12 3.53
C ASP A 152 -30.83 -10.25 2.31
N LYS A 153 -29.81 -9.79 1.58
CA LYS A 153 -29.88 -8.89 0.41
C LYS A 153 -30.56 -7.54 0.71
N THR A 154 -30.71 -7.17 1.98
CA THR A 154 -31.31 -5.89 2.36
C THR A 154 -30.31 -4.74 2.32
N GLY A 155 -29.00 -5.03 2.30
CA GLY A 155 -27.95 -4.02 2.45
C GLY A 155 -27.90 -3.39 3.84
N LYS A 156 -28.66 -3.91 4.81
CA LYS A 156 -28.84 -3.28 6.11
C LYS A 156 -27.60 -3.53 7.00
N LYS A 157 -26.87 -2.45 7.24
CA LYS A 157 -25.77 -2.41 8.21
C LYS A 157 -26.33 -2.36 9.64
N ILE A 158 -25.98 -3.36 10.44
CA ILE A 158 -26.32 -3.45 11.85
C ILE A 158 -25.09 -3.02 12.64
N LYS A 159 -25.23 -1.94 13.43
CA LYS A 159 -24.14 -1.41 14.25
C LYS A 159 -23.63 -2.47 15.21
N ASP A 160 -22.33 -2.70 15.21
CA ASP A 160 -21.64 -3.63 16.07
C ASP A 160 -20.22 -3.13 16.35
N THR A 161 -20.05 -2.52 17.51
CA THR A 161 -18.76 -1.94 17.92
C THR A 161 -17.68 -2.98 18.22
N SER A 162 -18.05 -4.27 18.28
CA SER A 162 -17.10 -5.38 18.44
C SER A 162 -16.60 -5.94 17.11
N SER A 163 -17.17 -5.50 15.98
CA SER A 163 -16.69 -5.85 14.65
C SER A 163 -15.53 -4.92 14.24
N TYR A 164 -14.39 -5.49 13.82
CA TYR A 164 -13.19 -4.73 13.40
C TYR A 164 -12.90 -4.84 11.90
N GLY A 165 -13.86 -5.36 11.14
CA GLY A 165 -13.69 -5.58 9.71
C GLY A 165 -12.54 -6.53 9.39
N SER A 166 -11.89 -6.28 8.25
CA SER A 166 -10.74 -7.05 7.77
C SER A 166 -9.55 -7.03 8.73
N GLY A 167 -9.38 -5.97 9.53
CA GLY A 167 -8.33 -5.84 10.52
C GLY A 167 -8.37 -6.86 11.67
N ALA A 168 -9.53 -7.50 11.88
CA ALA A 168 -9.72 -8.52 12.93
C ALA A 168 -9.17 -9.90 12.56
N PHE A 169 -8.66 -10.06 11.34
CA PHE A 169 -8.27 -11.33 10.77
C PHE A 169 -6.80 -11.30 10.40
N GLN A 170 -6.14 -12.46 10.41
CA GLN A 170 -4.73 -12.58 10.09
C GLN A 170 -4.40 -12.07 8.68
N ALA A 171 -3.14 -11.75 8.42
CA ALA A 171 -2.69 -11.36 7.09
C ALA A 171 -2.81 -12.55 6.11
N GLY A 172 -3.00 -12.23 4.83
CA GLY A 172 -3.03 -13.22 3.75
C GLY A 172 -4.42 -13.42 3.14
N SER A 173 -4.45 -14.21 2.07
CA SER A 173 -5.62 -14.37 1.21
C SER A 173 -6.74 -15.15 1.91
N PRO A 174 -8.01 -14.69 1.82
CA PRO A 174 -9.18 -15.37 2.37
C PRO A 174 -9.54 -16.61 1.56
N LEU A 175 -8.95 -16.79 0.38
CA LEU A 175 -9.18 -17.93 -0.50
C LEU A 175 -8.38 -19.17 -0.10
N ILE A 176 -7.40 -19.02 0.79
CA ILE A 176 -6.61 -20.15 1.29
C ILE A 176 -7.37 -20.80 2.45
N ASP A 177 -7.40 -22.13 2.49
CA ASP A 177 -7.96 -22.87 3.62
C ASP A 177 -7.22 -22.54 4.94
N LYS A 178 -7.99 -22.23 5.99
CA LYS A 178 -7.49 -22.03 7.36
C LYS A 178 -6.63 -23.17 7.87
N SER A 179 -6.93 -24.41 7.47
CA SER A 179 -6.17 -25.58 7.89
C SER A 179 -4.75 -25.62 7.30
N ALA A 180 -4.50 -24.90 6.20
CA ALA A 180 -3.21 -24.79 5.52
C ALA A 180 -2.40 -23.55 5.96
N GLY A 181 -2.76 -22.91 7.08
CA GLY A 181 -2.21 -21.60 7.48
C GLY A 181 -2.82 -20.44 6.67
N GLY A 182 -3.94 -20.69 6.00
CA GLY A 182 -4.71 -19.73 5.22
C GLY A 182 -5.85 -19.05 5.98
N GLY A 183 -6.74 -18.38 5.24
CA GLY A 183 -7.95 -17.74 5.79
C GLY A 183 -7.69 -16.44 6.54
N GLY A 184 -6.60 -15.77 6.14
CA GLY A 184 -6.37 -14.38 6.47
C GLY A 184 -7.46 -13.49 5.88
N GLY A 185 -7.66 -12.33 6.49
CA GLY A 185 -8.66 -11.37 6.08
C GLY A 185 -8.13 -9.97 5.85
N GLY A 186 -6.86 -9.71 6.18
CA GLY A 186 -6.28 -8.38 6.09
C GLY A 186 -6.54 -7.77 4.70
N GLY A 187 -7.32 -6.68 4.65
CA GLY A 187 -7.71 -6.03 3.42
C GLY A 187 -8.97 -6.53 2.70
N THR A 188 -9.31 -7.81 2.82
CA THR A 188 -10.15 -8.40 1.77
C THR A 188 -11.62 -8.03 1.89
N GLY A 189 -12.23 -7.78 0.73
CA GLY A 189 -13.65 -7.41 0.57
C GLY A 189 -13.87 -5.91 0.38
N TYR A 190 -15.10 -5.46 0.63
CA TYR A 190 -15.54 -4.16 0.15
C TYR A 190 -15.11 -2.98 1.02
N HIS A 191 -14.88 -1.82 0.38
CA HIS A 191 -14.52 -0.58 1.09
C HIS A 191 -15.74 0.03 1.80
N VAL A 192 -15.53 0.43 3.06
CA VAL A 192 -16.55 0.97 3.95
C VAL A 192 -16.29 2.45 4.20
N ILE A 193 -17.22 3.31 3.78
CA ILE A 193 -17.17 4.72 4.13
C ILE A 193 -18.03 4.98 5.36
N PHE A 194 -17.39 5.10 6.54
CA PHE A 194 -18.08 5.29 7.82
C PHE A 194 -19.03 6.49 7.85
N LYS A 195 -18.70 7.56 7.12
CA LYS A 195 -19.48 8.80 7.10
C LYS A 195 -20.79 8.70 6.32
N ARG A 196 -20.93 7.70 5.43
CA ARG A 196 -22.07 7.60 4.51
C ARG A 196 -22.94 6.38 4.72
N SER A 197 -22.48 5.40 5.51
CA SER A 197 -23.14 4.08 5.58
C SER A 197 -23.29 3.41 4.20
N ASP A 198 -22.57 3.88 3.19
CA ASP A 198 -22.62 3.36 1.81
C ASP A 198 -21.49 2.34 1.58
N ILE A 199 -21.68 1.49 0.57
CA ILE A 199 -20.66 0.63 -0.02
C ILE A 199 -20.24 1.34 -1.31
N ASP A 200 -18.98 1.78 -1.41
CA ASP A 200 -18.53 2.61 -2.54
C ASP A 200 -17.65 1.86 -3.55
N GLN A 201 -17.72 0.54 -3.53
CA GLN A 201 -17.16 -0.23 -4.61
C GLN A 201 -18.16 -0.33 -5.74
N MET A 202 -17.67 -0.12 -6.96
CA MET A 202 -18.49 -0.32 -8.14
C MET A 202 -18.95 -1.77 -8.17
N SER A 203 -20.24 -1.98 -7.88
CA SER A 203 -20.89 -3.29 -7.97
C SER A 203 -20.58 -3.93 -9.32
N GLU A 204 -20.05 -5.14 -9.27
CA GLU A 204 -19.69 -6.00 -10.40
C GLU A 204 -20.85 -6.14 -11.41
N ASP A 205 -22.10 -6.12 -10.94
CA ASP A 205 -23.34 -6.24 -11.73
C ASP A 205 -23.53 -5.20 -12.84
N LYS A 206 -22.88 -4.03 -12.74
CA LYS A 206 -22.93 -2.97 -13.77
C LYS A 206 -21.67 -2.89 -14.62
N LEU A 207 -20.57 -3.46 -14.14
CA LEU A 207 -19.37 -3.61 -14.93
C LEU A 207 -19.59 -4.76 -15.93
N SER A 208 -20.09 -5.91 -15.46
CA SER A 208 -20.29 -7.14 -16.24
C SER A 208 -21.22 -7.05 -17.46
N ASN A 209 -22.24 -6.17 -17.47
CA ASN A 209 -23.30 -6.21 -18.51
C ASN A 209 -23.12 -5.27 -19.70
N GLU A 210 -22.33 -4.19 -19.62
CA GLU A 210 -22.18 -3.23 -20.73
C GLU A 210 -20.72 -2.94 -21.09
N ALA A 211 -19.77 -3.15 -20.17
CA ALA A 211 -18.37 -2.77 -20.39
C ALA A 211 -17.48 -3.94 -20.82
N TYR A 212 -17.90 -5.20 -20.65
CA TYR A 212 -17.08 -6.40 -20.91
C TYR A 212 -17.46 -7.15 -22.19
N SER A 213 -18.55 -6.80 -22.89
CA SER A 213 -18.96 -7.51 -24.11
C SER A 213 -18.03 -7.30 -25.31
N ASN A 214 -17.07 -6.36 -25.23
CA ASN A 214 -16.17 -6.01 -26.33
C ASN A 214 -14.68 -6.22 -26.01
N VAL A 215 -14.35 -6.76 -24.83
CA VAL A 215 -13.00 -7.21 -24.51
C VAL A 215 -13.14 -8.63 -23.99
N ASP A 216 -12.65 -9.58 -24.78
CA ASP A 216 -12.69 -11.02 -24.52
C ASP A 216 -11.76 -11.35 -23.34
N PHE A 217 -12.18 -10.95 -22.14
CA PHE A 217 -11.51 -11.29 -20.89
C PHE A 217 -11.92 -12.71 -20.54
N ASN A 218 -11.13 -13.69 -20.98
CA ASN A 218 -11.26 -15.09 -20.53
C ASN A 218 -10.97 -15.27 -19.02
N GLY A 219 -10.64 -14.19 -18.30
CA GLY A 219 -10.49 -14.20 -16.85
C GLY A 219 -11.82 -14.47 -16.16
N GLU A 220 -11.93 -15.64 -15.53
CA GLU A 220 -12.95 -15.91 -14.54
C GLU A 220 -12.80 -14.87 -13.41
N PHE A 221 -13.59 -13.80 -13.46
CA PHE A 221 -14.00 -13.14 -12.24
C PHE A 221 -14.76 -14.19 -11.45
N TYR A 222 -14.20 -14.63 -10.32
CA TYR A 222 -14.85 -15.60 -9.47
C TYR A 222 -16.19 -15.00 -9.05
N GLN A 223 -17.29 -15.52 -9.61
CA GLN A 223 -18.69 -15.24 -9.23
C GLN A 223 -19.02 -15.82 -7.84
N GLY A 224 -18.09 -15.69 -6.89
CA GLY A 224 -18.34 -15.93 -5.49
C GLY A 224 -18.80 -14.63 -4.86
N TRP A 225 -20.07 -14.56 -4.47
CA TRP A 225 -20.57 -13.58 -3.49
C TRP A 225 -19.79 -13.63 -2.16
N GLU A 226 -18.95 -14.65 -1.99
CA GLU A 226 -18.06 -14.91 -0.89
C GLU A 226 -16.66 -14.40 -1.24
N ALA A 227 -16.36 -13.16 -0.89
CA ALA A 227 -15.00 -12.61 -0.95
C ALA A 227 -14.45 -12.57 -2.40
N THR A 228 -14.31 -11.41 -3.03
CA THR A 228 -13.14 -10.58 -2.80
C THR A 228 -13.09 -9.56 -3.91
N CYS A 229 -12.65 -8.35 -3.61
CA CYS A 229 -12.17 -7.44 -4.66
C CYS A 229 -10.81 -7.94 -5.17
N LEU A 230 -10.69 -9.22 -5.49
CA LEU A 230 -9.49 -9.78 -6.06
C LEU A 230 -9.49 -9.42 -7.54
N ILE A 231 -8.51 -8.63 -7.94
CA ILE A 231 -8.25 -8.37 -9.34
C ILE A 231 -7.34 -9.50 -9.83
N ASN A 232 -7.92 -10.65 -10.19
CA ASN A 232 -7.15 -11.80 -10.68
C ASN A 232 -6.73 -11.66 -12.15
N TYR A 233 -6.35 -10.43 -12.54
CA TYR A 233 -5.89 -10.09 -13.89
C TYR A 233 -4.47 -10.65 -14.17
N ALA A 234 -3.76 -11.05 -13.11
CA ALA A 234 -2.39 -11.55 -13.17
C ALA A 234 -2.27 -12.92 -13.87
N ASP A 235 -3.29 -13.78 -13.82
CA ASP A 235 -3.27 -15.08 -14.52
C ASP A 235 -3.21 -14.88 -16.06
N TYR A 236 -3.65 -13.73 -16.59
CA TYR A 236 -3.62 -13.37 -18.02
C TYR A 236 -2.43 -12.50 -18.43
N ILE A 237 -1.87 -11.72 -17.50
CA ILE A 237 -0.60 -11.03 -17.71
C ILE A 237 0.53 -12.01 -17.44
N THR A 238 0.81 -12.86 -18.42
CA THR A 238 1.87 -13.89 -18.33
C THR A 238 3.27 -13.31 -18.12
N ASP A 239 3.44 -12.01 -18.35
CA ASP A 239 4.69 -11.28 -18.20
C ASP A 239 4.41 -9.85 -17.70
N CYS A 240 4.26 -9.63 -16.38
CA CYS A 240 4.15 -8.28 -15.79
C CYS A 240 5.43 -7.43 -15.95
N THR A 241 6.41 -7.88 -16.75
CA THR A 241 7.76 -7.31 -16.80
C THR A 241 8.03 -6.46 -18.04
N THR A 242 7.15 -6.54 -19.04
CA THR A 242 7.27 -5.79 -20.30
C THR A 242 6.36 -4.56 -20.33
N ILE A 243 6.70 -3.58 -21.16
CA ILE A 243 5.84 -2.41 -21.40
C ILE A 243 4.45 -2.80 -21.91
N ASP A 244 4.35 -3.92 -22.62
CA ASP A 244 3.10 -4.48 -23.15
C ASP A 244 2.15 -4.91 -22.01
N SER A 245 2.69 -5.36 -20.89
CA SER A 245 1.89 -5.72 -19.70
C SER A 245 1.27 -4.53 -18.98
N ILE A 246 1.93 -3.38 -19.02
CA ILE A 246 1.40 -2.12 -18.49
C ILE A 246 0.26 -1.62 -19.38
N ASN A 247 0.35 -1.85 -20.69
CA ASN A 247 -0.73 -1.53 -21.63
C ASN A 247 -1.97 -2.43 -21.42
N GLU A 248 -1.83 -3.62 -20.84
CA GLU A 248 -2.99 -4.43 -20.44
C GLU A 248 -3.67 -3.86 -19.20
N TRP A 249 -2.91 -3.35 -18.22
CA TRP A 249 -3.49 -2.61 -17.09
C TRP A 249 -4.16 -1.30 -17.52
N GLU A 250 -3.69 -0.66 -18.60
CA GLU A 250 -4.34 0.50 -19.19
C GLU A 250 -5.81 0.24 -19.53
N LYS A 251 -6.12 -0.93 -20.11
CA LYS A 251 -7.50 -1.27 -20.50
C LYS A 251 -8.41 -1.32 -19.28
N TYR A 252 -7.98 -2.04 -18.24
CA TYR A 252 -8.68 -2.10 -16.95
C TYR A 252 -8.88 -0.70 -16.37
N ILE A 253 -7.83 0.10 -16.39
CA ILE A 253 -7.84 1.46 -15.86
C ILE A 253 -8.78 2.37 -16.65
N ASN A 254 -8.72 2.37 -17.97
CA ASN A 254 -9.57 3.18 -18.83
C ASN A 254 -11.04 2.79 -18.67
N GLN A 255 -11.33 1.48 -18.59
CA GLN A 255 -12.68 0.98 -18.36
C GLN A 255 -13.24 1.48 -17.03
N PHE A 256 -12.46 1.39 -15.96
CA PHE A 256 -12.88 1.91 -14.66
C PHE A 256 -13.07 3.43 -14.72
N ALA A 257 -12.14 4.18 -15.33
CA ALA A 257 -12.27 5.62 -15.50
C ALA A 257 -13.56 6.01 -16.26
N LEU A 258 -13.93 5.24 -17.28
CA LEU A 258 -15.17 5.44 -18.05
C LEU A 258 -16.42 5.16 -17.20
N ALA A 259 -16.45 4.03 -16.48
CA ALA A 259 -17.53 3.68 -15.57
C ALA A 259 -17.67 4.68 -14.40
N TYR A 260 -16.55 5.25 -13.96
CA TYR A 260 -16.53 6.33 -12.99
C TYR A 260 -17.10 7.64 -13.57
N LYS A 261 -16.62 8.06 -14.75
CA LYS A 261 -17.10 9.28 -15.44
C LYS A 261 -18.59 9.23 -15.74
N SER A 262 -19.13 8.07 -16.14
CA SER A 262 -20.57 7.91 -16.43
C SER A 262 -21.45 8.08 -15.18
N LYS A 263 -20.92 7.82 -13.98
CA LYS A 263 -21.61 7.99 -12.70
C LYS A 263 -21.45 9.38 -12.07
N ARG A 264 -20.59 10.25 -12.59
CA ARG A 264 -20.28 11.59 -12.05
C ARG A 264 -21.50 12.51 -11.90
N ASN A 265 -22.58 12.24 -12.63
CA ASN A 265 -23.85 12.98 -12.56
C ASN A 265 -24.85 12.42 -11.52
N ASN A 266 -24.49 11.36 -10.79
CA ASN A 266 -25.35 10.71 -9.80
C ASN A 266 -24.83 10.93 -8.35
N PRO A 267 -25.71 11.20 -7.36
CA PRO A 267 -25.35 11.98 -6.17
C PRO A 267 -24.52 11.33 -5.04
N PRO A 268 -24.08 10.06 -5.02
CA PRO A 268 -22.97 9.66 -4.13
C PRO A 268 -21.59 9.95 -4.74
N TRP A 269 -21.48 10.00 -6.08
CA TRP A 269 -20.20 10.06 -6.81
C TRP A 269 -19.67 11.48 -7.05
N LYS A 270 -20.49 12.51 -6.79
CA LYS A 270 -20.12 13.94 -6.93
C LYS A 270 -18.94 14.35 -6.03
N TYR A 271 -18.68 13.59 -4.97
CA TYR A 271 -17.61 13.85 -3.99
C TYR A 271 -16.25 13.28 -4.39
N TYR A 272 -16.21 12.42 -5.40
CA TYR A 272 -14.98 11.77 -5.87
C TYR A 272 -14.18 12.65 -6.84
N SER A 273 -14.47 13.95 -6.90
CA SER A 273 -14.04 14.88 -7.94
C SER A 273 -12.51 15.00 -8.06
N GLY A 274 -11.88 14.04 -8.73
CA GLY A 274 -10.45 14.05 -9.02
C GLY A 274 -9.55 14.14 -7.78
N ASP A 275 -9.91 13.52 -6.66
CA ASP A 275 -9.06 13.47 -5.47
C ASP A 275 -8.38 12.10 -5.32
N ILE A 276 -7.07 12.10 -5.08
CA ILE A 276 -6.23 10.90 -4.95
C ILE A 276 -6.70 9.98 -3.82
N ASN A 277 -7.30 10.56 -2.77
CA ASN A 277 -7.87 9.83 -1.63
C ASN A 277 -8.97 8.84 -2.03
N SER A 278 -9.52 9.01 -3.23
CA SER A 278 -10.58 8.17 -3.76
C SER A 278 -10.06 6.91 -4.45
N LEU A 279 -8.74 6.74 -4.58
CA LEU A 279 -8.13 5.53 -5.13
C LEU A 279 -8.34 4.33 -4.19
N GLY A 280 -8.34 4.55 -2.88
CA GLY A 280 -8.53 3.46 -1.90
C GLY A 280 -9.91 2.80 -1.96
N ASP A 281 -10.93 3.55 -2.37
CA ASP A 281 -12.27 3.03 -2.63
C ASP A 281 -12.33 2.22 -3.94
N ALA A 282 -11.51 2.62 -4.93
CA ALA A 282 -11.66 2.22 -6.32
C ALA A 282 -11.05 0.85 -6.64
N PHE A 283 -9.97 0.46 -5.95
CA PHE A 283 -9.22 -0.74 -6.32
C PHE A 283 -9.40 -1.91 -5.35
N GLY A 284 -9.50 -3.07 -5.97
CA GLY A 284 -9.36 -4.35 -5.32
C GLY A 284 -7.90 -4.66 -4.97
N TRP A 285 -7.71 -5.74 -4.21
CA TRP A 285 -6.41 -6.33 -3.97
C TRP A 285 -6.00 -7.25 -5.12
N VAL A 286 -4.71 -7.55 -5.18
CA VAL A 286 -4.14 -8.58 -6.03
C VAL A 286 -3.41 -9.57 -5.16
N ASP A 287 -3.33 -10.83 -5.60
CA ASP A 287 -2.68 -11.90 -4.86
C ASP A 287 -1.16 -11.99 -5.13
N ASN A 288 -0.67 -11.22 -6.12
CA ASN A 288 0.73 -11.22 -6.54
C ASN A 288 1.36 -9.82 -6.48
N ILE A 289 2.56 -9.72 -5.89
CA ILE A 289 3.29 -8.45 -5.76
C ILE A 289 3.67 -7.82 -7.11
N ARG A 290 3.93 -8.62 -8.16
CA ARG A 290 4.19 -8.12 -9.51
C ARG A 290 2.95 -7.46 -10.10
N ALA A 291 1.77 -8.04 -9.87
CA ALA A 291 0.51 -7.46 -10.27
C ALA A 291 0.25 -6.15 -9.51
N MET A 292 0.63 -6.08 -8.24
CA MET A 292 0.53 -4.86 -7.43
C MET A 292 1.38 -3.75 -8.02
N ILE A 293 2.66 -4.03 -8.31
CA ILE A 293 3.58 -3.08 -8.95
C ILE A 293 3.06 -2.66 -10.33
N GLY A 294 2.62 -3.61 -11.15
CA GLY A 294 2.10 -3.35 -12.49
C GLY A 294 0.87 -2.44 -12.47
N LEU A 295 -0.10 -2.76 -11.61
CA LEU A 295 -1.29 -1.95 -11.41
C LEU A 295 -0.91 -0.56 -10.87
N GLN A 296 -0.05 -0.45 -9.86
CA GLN A 296 0.39 0.83 -9.30
C GLN A 296 1.05 1.73 -10.34
N ASN A 297 1.96 1.18 -11.15
CA ASN A 297 2.61 1.91 -12.23
C ASN A 297 1.60 2.37 -13.28
N ALA A 298 0.65 1.50 -13.63
CA ALA A 298 -0.38 1.85 -14.59
C ALA A 298 -1.30 2.96 -14.04
N LEU A 299 -1.71 2.90 -12.76
CA LEU A 299 -2.48 3.96 -12.10
C LEU A 299 -1.79 5.31 -12.22
N TYR A 300 -0.49 5.32 -11.98
CA TYR A 300 0.30 6.52 -12.11
C TYR A 300 0.43 7.01 -13.55
N ARG A 301 0.80 6.14 -14.49
CA ARG A 301 0.98 6.52 -15.90
C ARG A 301 -0.30 7.08 -16.51
N PHE A 302 -1.45 6.49 -16.17
CA PHE A 302 -2.75 6.87 -16.70
C PHE A 302 -3.55 7.79 -15.78
N ARG A 303 -2.92 8.39 -14.76
CA ARG A 303 -3.59 9.29 -13.81
C ARG A 303 -4.39 10.41 -14.47
N SER A 304 -3.90 10.95 -15.60
CA SER A 304 -4.57 11.99 -16.40
C SER A 304 -5.93 11.56 -16.96
N THR A 305 -6.16 10.26 -17.14
CA THR A 305 -7.46 9.76 -17.57
C THR A 305 -8.51 9.87 -16.47
N TRP A 306 -8.10 9.90 -15.20
CA TRP A 306 -8.98 9.82 -14.02
C TRP A 306 -9.14 11.15 -13.31
N PHE A 307 -8.03 11.86 -13.12
CA PHE A 307 -7.99 13.06 -12.31
C PHE A 307 -7.96 14.30 -13.21
N ASN A 308 -8.90 15.22 -13.00
CA ASN A 308 -8.88 16.49 -13.74
C ASN A 308 -7.70 17.37 -13.32
N ASN A 309 -7.12 17.13 -12.13
CA ASN A 309 -5.94 17.81 -11.60
C ASN A 309 -4.86 16.78 -11.22
N CYS A 310 -4.05 16.38 -12.20
CA CYS A 310 -2.95 15.41 -12.02
C CYS A 310 -1.63 16.03 -11.55
N ASP A 311 -1.58 17.35 -11.44
CA ASP A 311 -0.37 18.11 -11.09
C ASP A 311 0.04 17.98 -9.62
N LYS A 312 -0.67 17.15 -8.86
CA LYS A 312 -0.23 16.77 -7.53
C LYS A 312 0.99 15.85 -7.67
N LYS A 313 2.18 16.44 -7.65
CA LYS A 313 3.52 15.82 -7.58
C LYS A 313 3.73 14.95 -6.32
N TYR A 314 2.67 14.43 -5.72
CA TYR A 314 2.60 14.17 -4.29
C TYR A 314 2.13 12.72 -4.06
N TYR A 315 2.92 11.96 -3.30
CA TYR A 315 2.59 10.66 -2.71
C TYR A 315 1.70 9.72 -3.54
N TRP A 316 2.23 9.23 -4.67
CA TRP A 316 1.56 8.24 -5.51
C TRP A 316 2.05 6.81 -5.27
N GLY A 317 3.24 6.67 -4.71
CA GLY A 317 3.89 5.37 -4.60
C GLY A 317 3.54 4.59 -3.35
N TRP A 318 2.63 5.11 -2.53
CA TRP A 318 2.15 4.40 -1.37
C TRP A 318 1.27 3.22 -1.79
N ASN A 319 1.81 2.02 -1.68
CA ASN A 319 1.07 0.76 -1.71
C ASN A 319 0.85 0.26 -0.28
N GLU A 320 -0.12 -0.64 -0.14
CA GLU A 320 -0.49 -1.20 1.15
C GLU A 320 -0.43 -2.73 1.13
N ILE A 321 0.28 -3.28 2.12
CA ILE A 321 0.37 -4.71 2.39
C ILE A 321 -0.08 -4.93 3.83
N PRO A 322 -1.17 -5.67 4.07
CA PRO A 322 -1.58 -6.07 5.41
C PRO A 322 -0.56 -7.09 5.96
N MET A 323 0.04 -6.74 7.09
CA MET A 323 1.04 -7.57 7.77
C MET A 323 0.53 -8.01 9.13
N ASN A 324 1.01 -9.15 9.62
CA ASN A 324 0.71 -9.60 10.98
C ASN A 324 1.11 -8.52 12.01
N ALA A 325 0.16 -8.08 12.83
CA ALA A 325 0.34 -6.99 13.77
C ALA A 325 1.47 -7.30 14.77
N GLN A 326 1.49 -8.50 15.35
CA GLN A 326 2.52 -8.91 16.31
C GLN A 326 3.93 -8.84 15.70
N ALA A 327 4.08 -9.29 14.46
CA ALA A 327 5.35 -9.25 13.75
C ALA A 327 5.84 -7.81 13.50
N ILE A 328 4.95 -6.89 13.11
CA ILE A 328 5.35 -5.53 12.72
C ILE A 328 5.30 -4.50 13.86
N THR A 329 4.78 -4.87 15.03
CA THR A 329 4.93 -4.10 16.27
C THR A 329 6.07 -4.61 17.14
N ASN A 330 6.62 -5.81 16.87
CA ASN A 330 7.75 -6.33 17.62
C ASN A 330 9.01 -5.50 17.35
N PRO A 331 9.56 -4.80 18.36
CA PRO A 331 10.71 -3.94 18.13
C PRO A 331 12.00 -4.68 17.74
N ASP A 332 12.12 -5.96 18.10
CA ASP A 332 13.28 -6.80 17.76
C ASP A 332 13.35 -7.15 16.27
N ASN A 333 12.23 -6.99 15.56
CA ASN A 333 12.13 -7.27 14.13
C ASN A 333 12.63 -6.11 13.25
N PHE A 334 12.88 -4.93 13.81
CA PHE A 334 13.32 -3.75 13.06
C PHE A 334 14.72 -3.31 13.48
N GLY A 335 15.66 -3.34 12.54
CA GLY A 335 17.04 -2.94 12.78
C GLY A 335 17.33 -1.46 12.48
N CYS A 336 16.44 -0.78 11.75
CA CYS A 336 16.72 0.53 11.18
C CYS A 336 15.47 1.42 11.08
N LEU A 337 15.63 2.68 11.46
CA LEU A 337 14.69 3.74 11.10
C LEU A 337 15.02 4.22 9.68
N ALA A 338 14.02 4.37 8.82
CA ALA A 338 14.20 4.95 7.50
C ALA A 338 13.52 6.32 7.40
N VAL A 339 14.20 7.25 6.74
CA VAL A 339 13.71 8.58 6.39
C VAL A 339 13.61 8.63 4.86
N ILE A 340 12.41 8.67 4.32
CA ILE A 340 12.16 8.79 2.87
C ILE A 340 11.97 10.27 2.54
N LEU A 341 12.84 10.82 1.71
CA LEU A 341 12.75 12.22 1.28
C LEU A 341 11.87 12.37 0.03
N PRO A 342 11.10 13.46 -0.08
CA PRO A 342 10.24 13.69 -1.22
C PRO A 342 11.04 14.04 -2.49
N ILE A 343 10.52 13.62 -3.66
CA ILE A 343 11.01 14.09 -4.96
C ILE A 343 10.76 15.60 -5.04
N ASN A 344 11.82 16.39 -5.22
CA ASN A 344 11.84 17.86 -5.25
C ASN A 344 12.00 18.58 -3.90
N GLY A 345 12.54 17.94 -2.86
CA GLY A 345 12.99 18.66 -1.65
C GLY A 345 14.01 19.79 -1.90
N ASN A 346 14.52 19.94 -3.13
CA ASN A 346 15.52 20.93 -3.52
C ASN A 346 15.01 22.04 -4.48
N GLU A 347 13.76 22.01 -4.97
CA GLU A 347 13.31 22.96 -6.01
C GLU A 347 12.28 23.99 -5.48
N SER A 348 12.84 25.15 -5.11
CA SER A 348 12.35 26.52 -5.32
C SER A 348 10.99 27.03 -4.82
N GLU A 349 10.02 26.23 -4.38
CA GLU A 349 8.71 26.79 -3.95
C GLU A 349 8.56 27.04 -2.44
N TYR A 350 9.38 26.41 -1.60
CA TYR A 350 9.49 26.76 -0.19
C TYR A 350 10.96 26.97 0.14
N GLU A 351 11.35 28.21 0.47
CA GLU A 351 12.63 28.52 1.10
C GLU A 351 12.65 27.93 2.53
N PHE A 352 12.67 26.60 2.65
CA PHE A 352 13.13 25.97 3.88
C PHE A 352 14.63 26.20 3.95
N LYS A 353 15.02 27.40 4.39
CA LYS A 353 16.42 27.78 4.68
C LYS A 353 17.11 26.81 5.66
N ASP A 354 16.36 25.87 6.25
CA ASP A 354 16.85 24.89 7.19
C ASP A 354 16.14 23.52 7.10
N LEU A 355 15.87 23.01 5.89
CA LEU A 355 15.27 21.67 5.70
C LEU A 355 16.06 20.57 6.44
N ALA A 356 17.39 20.71 6.49
CA ALA A 356 18.27 19.81 7.22
C ALA A 356 18.01 19.83 8.74
N SER A 357 17.83 21.00 9.37
CA SER A 357 17.47 21.05 10.79
C SER A 357 16.06 20.54 11.06
N ILE A 358 15.09 20.85 10.20
CA ILE A 358 13.72 20.31 10.31
C ILE A 358 13.77 18.79 10.24
N GLN A 359 14.52 18.21 9.30
CA GLN A 359 14.74 16.76 9.20
C GLN A 359 15.37 16.19 10.48
N GLN A 360 16.40 16.83 11.04
CA GLN A 360 17.04 16.38 12.28
C GLN A 360 16.10 16.46 13.48
N GLU A 361 15.35 17.55 13.63
CA GLU A 361 14.33 17.68 14.69
C GLU A 361 13.24 16.63 14.54
N TYR A 362 12.82 16.37 13.31
CA TYR A 362 11.80 15.38 12.99
C TYR A 362 12.26 13.96 13.32
N VAL A 363 13.47 13.60 12.93
CA VAL A 363 14.11 12.32 13.27
C VAL A 363 14.23 12.17 14.78
N LYS A 364 14.69 13.20 15.51
CA LYS A 364 14.78 13.18 16.98
C LYS A 364 13.41 12.98 17.63
N PHE A 365 12.37 13.66 17.12
CA PHE A 365 11.00 13.51 17.61
C PHE A 365 10.48 12.09 17.43
N TYR A 366 10.69 11.48 16.26
CA TYR A 366 10.28 10.10 15.97
C TYR A 366 11.07 9.07 16.79
N LEU A 367 12.39 9.21 16.85
CA LEU A 367 13.24 8.33 17.65
C LEU A 367 12.80 8.33 19.11
N LYS A 368 12.49 9.50 19.68
CA LYS A 368 11.96 9.59 21.04
C LYS A 368 10.64 8.83 21.19
N LYS A 369 9.68 9.00 20.28
CA LYS A 369 8.41 8.27 20.31
C LYS A 369 8.62 6.76 20.19
N HIS A 370 9.47 6.32 19.28
CA HIS A 370 9.72 4.89 19.06
C HIS A 370 10.50 4.24 20.20
N HIS A 371 11.45 4.96 20.82
CA HIS A 371 12.12 4.49 22.04
C HIS A 371 11.11 4.29 23.19
N GLN A 372 10.09 5.17 23.31
CA GLN A 372 9.00 4.98 24.28
C GLN A 372 8.15 3.74 23.97
N MET A 373 8.09 3.31 22.71
CA MET A 373 7.44 2.07 22.27
C MET A 373 8.36 0.83 22.36
N GLY A 374 9.60 0.99 22.85
CA GLY A 374 10.56 -0.11 23.02
C GLY A 374 11.45 -0.42 21.82
N PHE A 375 11.34 0.33 20.72
CA PHE A 375 12.25 0.19 19.59
C PHE A 375 13.65 0.71 19.89
N LYS A 376 14.64 -0.05 19.44
CA LYS A 376 16.06 0.21 19.64
C LYS A 376 16.75 0.26 18.30
N TYR A 377 16.70 1.40 17.64
CA TYR A 377 17.39 1.57 16.37
C TYR A 377 18.85 1.87 16.61
N LYS A 378 19.73 1.08 15.99
CA LYS A 378 21.15 1.43 15.90
C LYS A 378 21.41 2.43 14.76
N TYR A 379 20.58 2.38 13.71
CA TYR A 379 20.82 3.09 12.47
C TYR A 379 19.61 3.87 11.98
N VAL A 380 19.89 5.03 11.38
CA VAL A 380 18.93 5.82 10.59
C VAL A 380 19.40 5.85 9.15
N ALA A 381 18.61 5.27 8.24
CA ALA A 381 18.85 5.27 6.81
C ALA A 381 18.09 6.41 6.13
N PHE A 382 18.73 7.08 5.18
CA PHE A 382 18.14 8.15 4.38
C PHE A 382 17.93 7.63 2.96
N LEU A 383 16.66 7.52 2.57
CA LEU A 383 16.20 7.02 1.29
C LEU A 383 15.71 8.18 0.42
N ASN A 384 16.34 8.36 -0.74
CA ASN A 384 15.98 9.40 -1.69
C ASN A 384 15.55 8.76 -2.99
N GLN A 385 14.52 9.33 -3.63
CA GLN A 385 14.26 9.04 -5.02
C GLN A 385 15.18 9.88 -5.90
N VAL A 386 16.04 9.21 -6.66
CA VAL A 386 17.00 9.81 -7.59
C VAL A 386 16.69 9.34 -9.01
N GLU A 387 17.14 10.08 -10.03
CA GLU A 387 17.04 9.58 -11.39
C GLU A 387 17.81 8.26 -11.52
N SER A 388 17.19 7.32 -12.21
CA SER A 388 17.75 6.02 -12.54
C SER A 388 19.13 6.17 -13.17
N PRO A 389 20.14 5.41 -12.70
CA PRO A 389 21.48 5.48 -13.28
C PRO A 389 21.55 4.95 -14.72
N PHE A 390 20.44 4.40 -15.24
CA PHE A 390 20.34 3.91 -16.61
C PHE A 390 19.87 4.98 -17.60
N GLY A 391 19.50 6.18 -17.14
CA GLY A 391 19.09 7.29 -18.01
C GLY A 391 17.75 7.06 -18.73
N ASP A 392 16.87 6.24 -18.15
CA ASP A 392 15.54 5.96 -18.69
C ASP A 392 14.45 6.93 -18.18
N GLY A 393 14.86 8.00 -17.50
CA GLY A 393 13.96 9.02 -16.93
C GLY A 393 13.10 8.52 -15.77
N LYS A 394 13.34 7.31 -15.26
CA LYS A 394 12.64 6.76 -14.11
C LYS A 394 13.27 7.21 -12.80
N MET A 395 12.49 7.25 -11.73
CA MET A 395 12.99 7.53 -10.39
C MET A 395 13.24 6.21 -9.64
N CYS A 396 14.35 6.12 -8.91
CA CYS A 396 14.73 4.97 -8.12
C CYS A 396 14.97 5.37 -6.66
N LEU A 397 14.51 4.56 -5.71
CA LEU A 397 14.93 4.70 -4.32
C LEU A 397 16.40 4.28 -4.19
N ASN A 398 17.15 5.13 -3.50
CA ASN A 398 18.54 4.92 -3.17
C ASN A 398 18.80 5.32 -1.72
N CYS A 399 19.52 4.47 -0.97
CA CYS A 399 20.02 4.80 0.36
C CYS A 399 21.27 5.67 0.21
N THR A 400 21.10 6.97 0.41
CA THR A 400 22.19 7.95 0.24
C THR A 400 23.11 8.01 1.45
N ASP A 401 22.59 7.76 2.65
CA ASP A 401 23.37 7.78 3.88
C ASP A 401 22.78 6.85 4.94
N VAL A 402 23.64 6.41 5.86
CA VAL A 402 23.27 5.68 7.08
C VAL A 402 24.03 6.27 8.25
N MET A 403 23.28 6.85 9.19
CA MET A 403 23.83 7.41 10.43
C MET A 403 23.71 6.40 11.55
N GLU A 404 24.73 6.32 12.40
CA GLU A 404 24.65 5.62 13.67
C GLU A 404 24.01 6.55 14.70
N TYR A 405 22.92 6.09 15.31
CA TYR A 405 22.25 6.83 16.36
C TYR A 405 22.71 6.23 17.71
N PRO A 406 23.42 7.00 18.55
CA PRO A 406 23.79 6.52 19.87
C PRO A 406 22.50 6.32 20.69
N ILE A 407 22.26 5.06 21.08
CA ILE A 407 21.12 4.65 21.91
C ILE A 407 21.25 5.24 23.31
#